data_AF-A0A0G0ZIS6-F1
#
_entry.id   AF-A0A0G0ZIS6-F1
#
_cell.length_a   1.000
_cell.length_b   1.000
_cell.length_c   1.000
_cell.angle_alpha   90.00
_cell.angle_beta   90.00
_cell.angle_gamma   90.00
#
_symmetry.space_group_name_H-M   'P 1'
#
loop_
_entity.id
_entity.type
_entity.pdbx_description
1 polymer ?
#
loop_
_entity_poly.entity_id
_entity_poly.type
_entity_poly.pdbx_seq_one_letter_code
_entity_poly.pdbx_strand_id
1 'polypeptide(L)' 'MVLPKIDADTGPEIQKEYLENRDYIADVLRRMADENPLLADFIGLMSGNSSAQKEIAECVILVYRLLEKQAEKDYASIQ' A
#
# COMPACT_ATOMS: atom_id res chain seq x y z
N MET A 1 3.71 0.14 -20.05
CA MET A 1 2.74 0.10 -18.93
C MET A 1 3.49 0.65 -17.72
N VAL A 2 2.97 1.69 -17.06
CA VAL A 2 3.72 2.43 -16.01
C VAL A 2 3.60 1.77 -14.64
N LEU A 3 2.55 0.98 -14.40
CA LEU A 3 2.40 0.21 -13.17
C LEU A 3 3.12 -1.15 -13.27
N PRO A 4 3.81 -1.59 -12.21
CA PRO A 4 4.47 -2.88 -12.18
C PRO A 4 3.45 -4.03 -12.17
N LYS A 5 3.84 -5.17 -12.73
CA LYS A 5 3.03 -6.40 -12.67
C LYS A 5 3.40 -7.15 -11.40
N ILE A 6 2.45 -7.30 -10.49
CA ILE A 6 2.66 -8.00 -9.21
C ILE A 6 2.94 -9.50 -9.48
N ASP A 7 4.05 -9.99 -8.94
CA ASP A 7 4.44 -11.40 -8.98
C ASP A 7 3.69 -12.24 -7.92
N ALA A 8 3.82 -13.56 -8.01
CA ALA A 8 3.11 -14.47 -7.12
C ALA A 8 3.55 -14.38 -5.65
N ASP A 9 4.77 -13.90 -5.39
CA ASP A 9 5.40 -13.91 -4.07
C ASP A 9 5.16 -12.61 -3.29
N THR A 10 4.90 -11.51 -3.98
CA THR A 10 4.67 -10.19 -3.39
C THR A 10 3.40 -10.16 -2.52
N GLY A 11 2.33 -10.85 -2.95
CA GLY A 11 1.11 -10.99 -2.15
C GLY A 11 1.36 -11.62 -0.77
N PRO A 12 1.92 -12.85 -0.73
CA PRO A 12 2.31 -13.51 0.52
C PRO A 12 3.25 -12.69 1.41
N GLU A 13 4.22 -11.96 0.83
CA GLU A 13 5.12 -11.10 1.60
C GLU A 13 4.37 -9.97 2.32
N ILE A 14 3.53 -9.22 1.60
CA ILE A 14 2.74 -8.14 2.20
C ILE A 14 1.72 -8.69 3.21
N GLN A 15 1.11 -9.85 2.94
CA GLN A 15 0.22 -10.50 3.89
C GLN A 15 0.94 -10.84 5.20
N LYS A 16 2.18 -11.34 5.11
CA LYS A 16 3.00 -11.62 6.28
C LYS A 16 3.32 -10.35 7.06
N GLU A 17 3.81 -9.30 6.39
CA GLU A 17 4.12 -8.00 7.01
C GLU A 17 2.89 -7.41 7.72
N TYR A 18 1.71 -7.48 7.09
CA TYR A 18 0.44 -7.00 7.64
C TYR A 18 0.01 -7.79 8.89
N LEU A 19 0.15 -9.11 8.90
CA LEU A 19 -0.26 -9.95 10.03
C LEU A 19 0.72 -9.88 11.22
N GLU A 20 2.01 -9.63 10.95
CA GLU A 20 3.06 -9.59 11.98
C GLU A 20 3.19 -8.20 12.63
N ASN A 21 2.71 -7.12 11.98
CA ASN A 21 2.76 -5.76 12.51
C ASN A 21 1.34 -5.19 12.74
N ARG A 22 0.95 -5.01 14.02
CA ARG A 22 -0.36 -4.43 14.39
C ARG A 22 -0.56 -3.01 13.89
N ASP A 23 0.52 -2.24 13.76
CA ASP A 23 0.49 -0.84 13.34
C ASP A 23 0.81 -0.67 11.86
N TYR A 24 0.90 -1.78 11.10
CA TYR A 24 1.35 -1.80 9.70
C TYR A 24 0.65 -0.76 8.82
N ILE A 25 -0.69 -0.75 8.86
CA ILE A 25 -1.49 0.17 8.05
C ILE A 25 -1.23 1.63 8.44
N ALA A 26 -1.13 1.91 9.75
CA ALA A 26 -0.86 3.25 10.24
C ALA A 26 0.54 3.73 9.85
N ASP A 27 1.53 2.83 9.88
CA ASP A 27 2.91 3.12 9.47
C ASP A 27 3.02 3.37 7.96
N VAL A 28 2.38 2.53 7.14
CA VAL A 28 2.33 2.73 5.68
C VAL A 28 1.60 4.03 5.35
N LEU A 29 0.49 4.34 6.01
CA LEU A 29 -0.22 5.60 5.81
C LEU A 29 0.62 6.81 6.20
N ARG A 30 1.34 6.75 7.33
CA ARG A 30 2.23 7.83 7.78
C ARG A 30 3.33 8.09 6.75
N ARG A 31 4.01 7.03 6.31
CA ARG A 31 5.06 7.13 5.29
C ARG A 31 4.50 7.65 3.96
N MET A 32 3.34 7.18 3.55
CA MET A 32 2.64 7.69 2.36
C MET A 32 2.33 9.18 2.49
N ALA A 33 1.89 9.65 3.66
CA ALA A 33 1.62 11.07 3.88
C ALA A 33 2.89 11.92 3.79
N ASP A 34 4.02 11.38 4.24
CA ASP A 34 5.33 12.05 4.17
C ASP A 34 5.90 12.07 2.73
N GLU A 35 5.81 10.95 2.01
CA GLU A 35 6.40 10.77 0.67
C GLU A 35 5.48 11.27 -0.46
N ASN A 36 4.17 11.11 -0.29
CA ASN A 36 3.15 11.44 -1.29
C ASN A 36 1.83 11.91 -0.63
N PRO A 37 1.80 13.13 -0.06
CA PRO A 37 0.66 13.64 0.69
C PRO A 37 -0.65 13.67 -0.13
N LEU A 38 -0.56 13.87 -1.45
CA LEU A 38 -1.73 13.89 -2.34
C LEU A 38 -2.45 12.52 -2.39
N LEU A 39 -1.70 11.40 -2.33
CA LEU A 39 -2.31 10.08 -2.25
C LEU A 39 -3.01 9.86 -0.91
N ALA A 40 -2.38 10.28 0.19
CA ALA A 40 -2.98 10.18 1.52
C ALA A 40 -4.28 10.99 1.62
N ASP A 41 -4.29 12.22 1.12
CA ASP A 41 -5.47 13.08 1.06
C ASP A 41 -6.58 12.46 0.19
N PHE A 42 -6.20 11.89 -0.96
CA PHE A 42 -7.15 11.21 -1.85
C PHE A 42 -7.81 10.01 -1.16
N ILE A 43 -7.04 9.17 -0.47
CA ILE A 43 -7.59 8.04 0.30
C ILE A 43 -8.52 8.54 1.42
N GLY A 44 -8.13 9.60 2.13
CA GLY A 44 -8.95 10.26 3.14
C GLY A 44 -10.31 10.69 2.60
N LEU A 45 -10.32 11.40 1.47
CA LEU A 45 -11.53 11.86 0.80
C LEU A 45 -12.44 10.71 0.34
N MET A 46 -11.85 9.67 -0.26
CA MET A 46 -12.60 8.54 -0.78
C MET A 46 -13.20 7.66 0.31
N SER A 47 -12.48 7.52 1.43
CA SER A 47 -12.90 6.70 2.56
C SER A 47 -14.00 7.39 3.39
N GLY A 48 -13.97 8.73 3.51
CA GLY A 48 -14.88 9.53 4.35
C GLY A 48 -16.37 9.51 3.98
N ASN A 49 -16.73 8.96 2.82
CA ASN A 49 -18.12 8.93 2.33
C ASN A 49 -18.80 7.55 2.46
N SER A 50 -18.16 6.58 3.12
CA SER A 50 -18.63 5.19 3.19
C SER A 50 -18.79 4.70 4.62
N SER A 51 -19.79 3.86 4.88
CA SER A 51 -19.92 3.12 6.14
C SER A 51 -18.82 2.08 6.36
N ALA A 52 -18.07 1.74 5.30
CA ALA A 52 -16.91 0.86 5.30
C ALA A 52 -15.60 1.65 5.11
N GLN A 53 -15.54 2.87 5.66
CA GLN A 53 -14.41 3.80 5.52
C GLN A 53 -13.07 3.12 5.84
N LYS A 54 -13.02 2.36 6.94
CA LYS A 54 -11.81 1.71 7.43
C LYS A 54 -11.34 0.62 6.47
N GLU A 55 -12.24 -0.27 6.04
CA GLU A 55 -11.94 -1.39 5.17
C GLU A 55 -11.50 -0.91 3.77
N ILE A 56 -12.12 0.16 3.26
CA ILE A 56 -11.73 0.79 2.00
C ILE A 56 -10.33 1.39 2.11
N ALA A 57 -10.05 2.15 3.18
CA ALA A 57 -8.73 2.73 3.38
C ALA A 57 -7.64 1.65 3.53
N GLU A 58 -7.89 0.62 4.34
CA GLU A 58 -6.98 -0.52 4.50
C GLU A 58 -6.69 -1.22 3.17
N CYS A 59 -7.72 -1.49 2.37
CA CYS A 59 -7.57 -2.13 1.06
C CYS A 59 -6.70 -1.30 0.12
N VAL A 60 -6.96 0.02 0.02
CA VAL A 60 -6.19 0.90 -0.88
C VAL A 60 -4.73 1.03 -0.41
N ILE A 61 -4.50 1.13 0.89
CA ILE A 61 -3.15 1.16 1.48
C ILE A 61 -2.38 -0.14 1.17
N LEU A 62 -3.04 -1.30 1.30
CA LEU A 62 -2.43 -2.59 0.97
C LEU A 62 -2.13 -2.73 -0.53
N VAL A 63 -3.02 -2.27 -1.41
CA VAL A 63 -2.78 -2.24 -2.87
C VAL A 63 -1.60 -1.34 -3.21
N TYR A 64 -1.51 -0.15 -2.60
CA TYR A 64 -0.35 0.73 -2.76
C TYR A 64 0.94 0.01 -2.38
N ARG A 65 0.95 -0.66 -1.22
CA ARG A 65 2.15 -1.36 -0.74
C ARG A 65 2.55 -2.55 -1.60
N LEU A 66 1.59 -3.29 -2.17
CA LEU A 66 1.87 -4.35 -3.15
C LEU A 66 2.59 -3.80 -4.39
N LEU A 67 2.11 -2.68 -4.95
CA LEU A 67 2.72 -2.06 -6.12
C LEU A 67 4.12 -1.54 -5.81
N GLU A 68 4.29 -0.92 -4.66
CA GLU A 68 5.58 -0.41 -4.20
C GLU A 68 6.60 -1.52 -3.97
N LYS A 69 6.20 -2.62 -3.30
CA LYS A 69 7.06 -3.79 -3.11
C LYS A 69 7.47 -4.42 -4.43
N GLN A 70 6.56 -4.50 -5.39
CA GLN A 70 6.91 -4.98 -6.73
C GLN A 70 7.90 -4.03 -7.41
N ALA A 71 7.71 -2.71 -7.30
CA ALA A 71 8.65 -1.73 -7.86
C ALA A 71 10.05 -1.83 -7.22
N GLU A 72 10.13 -2.08 -5.90
CA GLU A 72 11.38 -2.35 -5.19
C GLU A 72 12.10 -3.60 -5.76
N LYS A 73 11.36 -4.69 -5.95
CA LYS A 73 11.88 -5.94 -6.55
C LYS A 73 12.35 -5.73 -7.98
N ASP A 74 11.53 -5.08 -8.80
CA ASP A 74 11.85 -4.79 -10.21
C ASP A 74 13.11 -3.94 -10.31
N TYR A 75 13.27 -2.92 -9.46
CA TYR A 75 14.46 -2.08 -9.41
C TYR A 75 15.72 -2.87 -9.00
N ALA A 76 15.63 -3.68 -7.93
CA ALA A 76 16.74 -4.50 -7.47
C ALA A 76 17.18 -5.55 -8.50
N SER A 77 16.30 -5.98 -9.40
CA SER A 77 16.61 -6.96 -10.45
C SER A 77 17.42 -6.39 -11.63
N ILE A 78 17.54 -5.07 -11.73
CA ILE A 78 18.22 -4.35 -12.83
C ILE A 78 19.59 -3.80 -12.37
N GLN A 79 19.90 -3.88 -11.07
CA GLN A 79 21.20 -3.51 -10.49
C GLN A 79 22.16 -4.70 -10.46
#